data_AF-A0A068YM43-F1
#
_entry.id   AF-A0A068YM43-F1
#
_cell.length_a   1.000
_cell.length_b   1.000
_cell.length_c   1.000
_cell.angle_alpha   90.00
_cell.angle_beta   90.00
_cell.angle_gamma   90.00
#
_symmetry.space_group_name_H-M   'P 1'
#
loop_
_entity.id
_entity.type
_entity.pdbx_description
1 polymer ?
#
loop_
_entity_poly.entity_id
_entity_poly.type
_entity_poly.pdbx_seq_one_letter_code
_entity_poly.pdbx_strand_id
1 'polypeptide(L)'
;MVLASEAGGIDFEAQLAVITGDVPMGASPEQALDGIRLLLLASDICLRSLGALQGQPMTAFGPVAVTPDEAGDSWRQGRLGLSLQTSWNGRKVGLCDAGAGMTFHFGQLLSHLCKTRPVSAGSIVGAGPVSHADWRQGYSCIAEKRAVETADTGQPTTRFMQFGDTLRIEVKGKNGQSLFGAIEQEITPPA
;
A
#
# COMPACT_ATOMS: atom_id res chain seq x y z
N MET A 1 15.39 6.75 -4.39
CA MET A 1 14.29 7.13 -5.29
C MET A 1 14.48 8.59 -5.68
N VAL A 2 14.61 8.85 -6.97
CA VAL A 2 14.93 10.18 -7.49
C VAL A 2 13.67 10.97 -7.77
N LEU A 3 13.55 12.19 -7.24
CA LEU A 3 12.43 13.11 -7.49
C LEU A 3 12.95 14.51 -7.83
N ALA A 4 12.25 15.23 -8.70
CA ALA A 4 12.71 16.54 -9.18
C ALA A 4 12.65 17.66 -8.14
N SER A 5 11.72 17.58 -7.17
CA SER A 5 11.52 18.62 -6.15
C SER A 5 10.73 18.11 -4.94
N GLU A 6 11.00 18.68 -3.77
CA GLU A 6 10.23 18.48 -2.53
C GLU A 6 8.92 19.28 -2.48
N ALA A 7 8.81 20.33 -3.31
CA ALA A 7 7.66 21.23 -3.32
C ALA A 7 6.34 20.53 -3.66
N GLY A 8 6.42 19.34 -4.27
CA GLY A 8 5.27 18.49 -4.59
C GLY A 8 4.52 17.93 -3.38
N GLY A 9 5.06 18.04 -2.17
CA GLY A 9 4.52 17.38 -0.97
C GLY A 9 4.69 15.86 -1.08
N ILE A 10 5.94 15.41 -1.00
CA ILE A 10 6.31 14.01 -1.16
C ILE A 10 5.70 13.17 -0.03
N ASP A 11 4.91 12.19 -0.39
CA ASP A 11 4.23 11.28 0.54
C ASP A 11 4.48 9.83 0.13
N PHE A 12 4.30 8.93 1.08
CA PHE A 12 4.31 7.50 0.86
C PHE A 12 2.92 6.92 1.12
N GLU A 13 2.61 5.85 0.42
CA GLU A 13 1.37 5.10 0.56
C GLU A 13 1.73 3.61 0.65
N ALA A 14 1.89 3.14 1.89
CA ALA A 14 2.19 1.74 2.15
C ALA A 14 0.91 0.90 2.02
N GLN A 15 0.95 -0.10 1.14
CA GLN A 15 -0.22 -0.90 0.79
C GLN A 15 0.13 -2.33 0.42
N LEU A 16 -0.91 -3.15 0.25
CA LEU A 16 -0.82 -4.43 -0.42
C LEU A 16 -1.31 -4.31 -1.86
N ALA A 17 -0.82 -5.21 -2.71
CA ALA A 17 -1.33 -5.42 -4.06
C ALA A 17 -1.43 -6.91 -4.37
N VAL A 18 -2.14 -7.24 -5.44
CA VAL A 18 -2.26 -8.62 -5.94
C VAL A 18 -1.93 -8.70 -7.41
N ILE A 19 -1.36 -9.84 -7.83
CA ILE A 19 -1.19 -10.20 -9.23
C ILE A 19 -2.27 -11.21 -9.60
N THR A 20 -2.95 -10.99 -10.72
CA THR A 20 -4.02 -11.88 -11.18
C THR A 20 -3.57 -12.83 -12.29
N GLY A 21 -4.29 -13.94 -12.44
CA GLY A 21 -4.44 -14.62 -13.72
C GLY A 21 -5.45 -13.89 -14.61
N ASP A 22 -5.99 -14.57 -15.62
CA ASP A 22 -7.10 -14.04 -16.40
C ASP A 22 -8.40 -14.07 -15.60
N VAL A 23 -9.10 -12.94 -15.55
CA VAL A 23 -10.41 -12.79 -14.92
C VAL A 23 -11.38 -12.22 -15.95
N PRO A 24 -12.52 -12.89 -16.21
CA PRO A 24 -13.44 -12.47 -17.25
C PRO A 24 -14.17 -11.17 -16.88
N MET A 25 -14.56 -10.41 -17.89
CA MET A 25 -15.46 -9.27 -17.71
C MET A 25 -16.76 -9.73 -17.05
N GLY A 26 -17.25 -8.99 -16.06
CA GLY A 26 -18.44 -9.32 -15.28
C GLY A 26 -18.23 -10.38 -14.18
N ALA A 27 -16.99 -10.75 -13.86
CA ALA A 27 -16.70 -11.70 -12.78
C ALA A 27 -17.31 -11.28 -11.43
N SER A 28 -17.87 -12.26 -10.71
CA SER A 28 -18.30 -12.06 -9.32
C SER A 28 -17.10 -11.84 -8.38
N PRO A 29 -17.28 -11.31 -7.16
CA PRO A 29 -16.20 -11.19 -6.18
C PRO A 29 -15.49 -12.50 -5.88
N GLU A 30 -16.22 -13.62 -5.87
CA GLU A 30 -15.68 -14.96 -5.61
C GLU A 30 -14.82 -15.44 -6.79
N GLN A 31 -15.32 -15.28 -8.02
CA GLN A 31 -14.55 -15.61 -9.24
C GLN A 31 -13.30 -14.75 -9.36
N ALA A 32 -13.41 -13.47 -9.05
CA ALA A 32 -12.29 -12.54 -9.08
C ALA A 32 -11.25 -12.85 -8.00
N LEU A 33 -11.68 -13.27 -6.81
CA LEU A 33 -10.81 -13.73 -5.73
C LEU A 33 -10.06 -15.00 -6.11
N ASP A 34 -10.72 -15.97 -6.75
CA ASP A 34 -10.09 -17.19 -7.28
C ASP A 34 -9.08 -16.90 -8.40
N GLY A 35 -9.23 -15.76 -9.09
CA GLY A 35 -8.30 -15.28 -10.10
C GLY A 35 -6.96 -14.76 -9.55
N ILE A 36 -6.79 -14.58 -8.24
CA ILE A 36 -5.55 -14.08 -7.65
C ILE A 36 -4.46 -15.16 -7.68
N ARG A 37 -3.24 -14.76 -8.04
CA ARG A 37 -2.08 -15.67 -8.16
C ARG A 37 -0.99 -15.33 -7.16
N LEU A 38 -0.72 -14.06 -6.94
CA LEU A 38 0.31 -13.60 -6.01
C LEU A 38 -0.16 -12.40 -5.19
N LEU A 39 0.42 -12.25 -4.01
CA LEU A 39 0.30 -11.11 -3.11
C LEU A 39 1.62 -10.33 -3.13
N LEU A 40 1.53 -9.01 -3.02
CA LEU A 40 2.66 -8.08 -3.07
C LEU A 40 2.57 -7.08 -1.93
N LEU A 41 3.72 -6.71 -1.38
CA LEU A 41 3.89 -5.44 -0.69
C LEU A 41 4.11 -4.34 -1.73
N ALA A 42 3.48 -3.18 -1.57
CA ALA A 42 3.66 -2.04 -2.45
C ALA A 42 3.79 -0.73 -1.67
N SER A 43 4.51 0.22 -2.25
CA SER A 43 4.68 1.58 -1.76
C SER A 43 4.50 2.53 -2.93
N ASP A 44 3.39 3.25 -2.95
CA ASP A 44 3.20 4.34 -3.90
C ASP A 44 3.81 5.60 -3.32
N ILE A 45 4.54 6.32 -4.16
CA ILE A 45 5.04 7.65 -3.82
C ILE A 45 4.11 8.65 -4.48
N CYS A 46 3.63 9.58 -3.66
CA CYS A 46 2.64 10.55 -4.07
C CYS A 46 3.19 11.97 -3.97
N LEU A 47 2.81 12.84 -4.91
CA LEU A 47 3.09 14.28 -4.90
C LEU A 47 1.76 15.00 -4.69
N ARG A 48 1.44 15.30 -3.43
CA ARG A 48 0.11 15.75 -2.99
C ARG A 48 -0.36 17.08 -3.59
N SER A 49 0.55 17.92 -4.09
CA SER A 49 0.17 19.17 -4.75
C SER A 49 -0.12 19.02 -6.24
N LEU A 50 0.05 17.83 -6.82
CA LEU A 50 -0.12 17.57 -8.26
C LEU A 50 -1.38 16.74 -8.54
N GLY A 51 -1.89 16.84 -9.77
CA GLY A 51 -3.04 16.04 -10.23
C GLY A 51 -2.67 14.58 -10.50
N ALA A 52 -3.67 13.69 -10.53
CA ALA A 52 -3.51 12.22 -10.49
C ALA A 52 -2.38 11.63 -11.36
N LEU A 53 -2.24 12.06 -12.63
CA LEU A 53 -1.22 11.52 -13.53
C LEU A 53 0.22 11.83 -13.08
N GLN A 54 0.47 13.06 -12.64
CA GLN A 54 1.79 13.50 -12.18
C GLN A 54 1.97 13.28 -10.66
N GLY A 55 0.84 13.16 -9.95
CA GLY A 55 0.77 12.97 -8.52
C GLY A 55 1.18 11.57 -8.06
N GLN A 56 1.27 10.60 -8.96
CA GLN A 56 1.75 9.24 -8.66
C GLN A 56 2.97 8.90 -9.54
N PRO A 57 4.15 9.49 -9.26
CA PRO A 57 5.33 9.31 -10.11
C PRO A 57 5.84 7.88 -10.19
N MET A 58 5.84 7.13 -9.08
CA MET A 58 6.47 5.82 -8.99
C MET A 58 5.81 4.93 -7.93
N THR A 59 5.73 3.65 -8.24
CA THR A 59 5.38 2.57 -7.31
C THR A 59 6.61 1.68 -7.12
N ALA A 60 6.92 1.32 -5.87
CA ALA A 60 7.85 0.27 -5.54
C ALA A 60 7.11 -0.96 -5.01
N PHE A 61 7.64 -2.15 -5.31
CA PHE A 61 7.12 -3.41 -4.80
C PHE A 61 8.14 -4.07 -3.86
N GLY A 62 7.62 -4.91 -2.95
CA GLY A 62 8.45 -5.77 -2.12
C GLY A 62 9.33 -6.69 -2.98
N PRO A 63 10.51 -7.09 -2.49
CA PRO A 63 11.43 -7.97 -3.23
C PRO A 63 10.83 -9.32 -3.64
N VAL A 64 9.83 -9.80 -2.90
CA VAL A 64 9.19 -11.11 -3.11
C VAL A 64 7.68 -10.94 -3.23
N ALA A 65 7.12 -11.56 -4.27
CA ALA A 65 5.69 -11.82 -4.38
C ALA A 65 5.43 -13.24 -3.85
N VAL A 66 4.41 -13.43 -3.02
CA VAL A 66 4.09 -14.73 -2.42
C VAL A 66 2.74 -15.24 -2.92
N THR A 67 2.55 -16.55 -2.97
CA THR A 67 1.24 -17.11 -3.27
C THR A 67 0.29 -16.94 -2.07
N PRO A 68 -1.04 -16.96 -2.29
CA PRO A 68 -2.01 -16.95 -1.19
C PRO A 68 -1.81 -18.04 -0.15
N ASP A 69 -1.35 -19.24 -0.53
CA ASP A 69 -1.10 -20.35 0.38
C ASP A 69 0.16 -20.17 1.24
N GLU A 70 1.18 -19.45 0.75
CA GLU A 70 2.37 -19.08 1.55
C GLU A 70 2.02 -18.10 2.69
N ALA A 71 0.97 -17.29 2.53
CA ALA A 71 0.42 -16.47 3.60
C ALA A 71 -0.44 -17.30 4.60
N GLY A 72 -0.75 -18.55 4.26
CA GLY A 72 -1.47 -19.52 5.08
C GLY A 72 -2.77 -18.96 5.64
N ASP A 73 -3.02 -19.21 6.93
CA ASP A 73 -4.21 -18.75 7.64
C ASP A 73 -4.36 -17.23 7.73
N SER A 74 -3.32 -16.47 7.41
CA SER A 74 -3.41 -15.01 7.41
C SER A 74 -4.05 -14.45 6.14
N TRP A 75 -4.12 -15.21 5.05
CA TRP A 75 -4.90 -14.82 3.88
C TRP A 75 -6.31 -15.38 3.96
N ARG A 76 -7.31 -14.51 4.16
CA ARG A 76 -8.71 -14.93 4.32
C ARG A 76 -9.65 -13.94 3.64
N GLN A 77 -10.59 -14.48 2.86
CA GLN A 77 -11.67 -13.70 2.22
C GLN A 77 -11.14 -12.48 1.43
N GLY A 78 -9.99 -12.62 0.76
CA GLY A 78 -9.39 -11.55 -0.04
C GLY A 78 -8.70 -10.45 0.78
N ARG A 79 -8.30 -10.75 2.02
CA ARG A 79 -7.58 -9.84 2.93
C ARG A 79 -6.39 -10.56 3.56
N LEU A 80 -5.35 -9.80 3.90
CA LEU A 80 -4.19 -10.29 4.65
C LEU A 80 -4.27 -9.81 6.10
N GLY A 81 -4.61 -10.71 7.03
CA GLY A 81 -4.57 -10.47 8.47
C GLY A 81 -3.16 -10.59 9.04
N LEU A 82 -2.29 -9.65 8.66
CA LEU A 82 -0.96 -9.42 9.22
C LEU A 82 -0.71 -7.93 9.37
N SER A 83 0.17 -7.55 10.30
CA SER A 83 0.55 -6.16 10.48
C SER A 83 1.58 -5.71 9.44
N LEU A 84 1.25 -4.65 8.72
CA LEU A 84 2.18 -3.87 7.92
C LEU A 84 2.86 -2.85 8.82
N GLN A 85 4.19 -2.90 8.87
CA GLN A 85 5.01 -1.95 9.61
C GLN A 85 5.62 -0.93 8.65
N THR A 86 5.44 0.35 8.99
CA THR A 86 6.04 1.48 8.27
C THR A 86 6.99 2.22 9.20
N SER A 87 8.21 2.45 8.73
CA SER A 87 9.25 3.21 9.44
C SER A 87 9.75 4.35 8.56
N TRP A 88 9.76 5.56 9.11
CA TRP A 88 10.24 6.77 8.44
C TRP A 88 11.39 7.36 9.26
N ASN A 89 12.55 7.55 8.63
CA ASN A 89 13.79 7.99 9.27
C ASN A 89 14.17 7.14 10.48
N GLY A 90 14.07 5.82 10.33
CA GLY A 90 14.36 4.83 11.38
C GLY A 90 13.33 4.78 12.52
N ARG A 91 12.32 5.65 12.52
CA ARG A 91 11.26 5.66 13.53
C ARG A 91 10.04 4.93 13.01
N LYS A 92 9.47 4.04 13.83
CA LYS A 92 8.22 3.37 13.49
C LYS A 92 7.07 4.39 13.54
N VAL A 93 6.41 4.58 12.40
CA VAL A 93 5.28 5.51 12.25
C VAL A 93 3.96 4.80 12.01
N GLY A 94 3.99 3.53 11.60
CA GLY A 94 2.81 2.69 11.37
C GLY A 94 3.04 1.24 11.79
N LEU A 95 2.03 0.65 12.40
CA LEU A 95 1.89 -0.79 12.63
C LEU A 95 0.41 -1.15 12.47
N CYS A 96 -0.04 -1.23 11.22
CA CYS A 96 -1.45 -1.34 10.88
C CYS A 96 -1.76 -2.76 10.43
N ASP A 97 -2.88 -3.34 10.87
CA ASP A 97 -3.38 -4.59 10.27
C ASP A 97 -3.76 -4.34 8.80
N ALA A 98 -3.12 -5.06 7.89
CA ALA A 98 -3.24 -4.84 6.46
C ALA A 98 -4.60 -5.25 5.88
N GLY A 99 -5.41 -6.00 6.63
CA GLY A 99 -6.74 -6.45 6.22
C GLY A 99 -7.86 -5.71 6.94
N ALA A 100 -7.69 -5.36 8.21
CA ALA A 100 -8.76 -4.82 9.06
C ALA A 100 -9.29 -3.47 8.56
N GLY A 101 -8.41 -2.60 8.04
CA GLY A 101 -8.77 -1.28 7.54
C GLY A 101 -9.37 -1.26 6.13
N MET A 102 -9.30 -2.36 5.40
CA MET A 102 -9.75 -2.41 4.02
C MET A 102 -11.29 -2.45 3.96
N THR A 103 -11.94 -1.38 3.48
CA THR A 103 -13.41 -1.38 3.28
C THR A 103 -13.84 -2.44 2.27
N PHE A 104 -13.14 -2.55 1.14
CA PHE A 104 -13.38 -3.57 0.10
C PHE A 104 -12.24 -4.58 0.08
N HIS A 105 -12.52 -5.88 -0.04
CA HIS A 105 -11.48 -6.90 -0.20
C HIS A 105 -11.07 -7.05 -1.67
N PHE A 106 -9.95 -7.72 -1.96
CA PHE A 106 -9.43 -7.81 -3.33
C PHE A 106 -10.42 -8.42 -4.33
N GLY A 107 -11.19 -9.44 -3.94
CA GLY A 107 -12.29 -9.96 -4.77
C GLY A 107 -13.31 -8.89 -5.19
N GLN A 108 -13.71 -7.99 -4.29
CA GLN A 108 -14.62 -6.87 -4.60
C GLN A 108 -13.96 -5.82 -5.49
N LEU A 109 -12.70 -5.47 -5.23
CA LEU A 109 -11.94 -4.52 -6.04
C LEU A 109 -11.79 -5.02 -7.49
N LEU A 110 -11.40 -6.28 -7.65
CA LEU A 110 -11.26 -6.92 -8.95
C LEU A 110 -12.59 -7.10 -9.67
N SER A 111 -13.64 -7.53 -8.97
CA SER A 111 -14.99 -7.62 -9.55
C SER A 111 -15.48 -6.24 -10.02
N HIS A 112 -15.19 -5.17 -9.27
CA HIS A 112 -15.49 -3.80 -9.69
C HIS A 112 -14.75 -3.41 -10.97
N LEU A 113 -13.44 -3.69 -11.05
CA LEU A 113 -12.63 -3.48 -12.26
C LEU A 113 -13.21 -4.26 -13.45
N CYS A 114 -13.67 -5.50 -13.21
CA CYS A 114 -14.22 -6.39 -14.21
C CYS A 114 -15.56 -5.93 -14.80
N LYS A 115 -16.23 -4.92 -14.23
CA LYS A 115 -17.51 -4.42 -14.76
C LYS A 115 -17.44 -3.88 -16.19
N THR A 116 -16.26 -3.41 -16.61
CA THR A 116 -16.08 -2.71 -17.90
C THR A 116 -15.01 -3.32 -18.79
N ARG A 117 -14.28 -4.32 -18.30
CA ARG A 117 -13.15 -4.95 -19.00
C ARG A 117 -12.81 -6.31 -18.39
N PRO A 118 -12.17 -7.25 -19.11
CA PRO A 118 -11.47 -8.35 -18.47
C PRO A 118 -10.19 -7.86 -17.78
N VAL A 119 -9.65 -8.65 -16.85
CA VAL A 119 -8.33 -8.45 -16.26
C VAL A 119 -7.42 -9.55 -16.78
N SER A 120 -6.33 -9.18 -17.45
CA SER A 120 -5.40 -10.16 -18.03
C SER A 120 -4.41 -10.69 -16.99
N ALA A 121 -3.91 -11.91 -17.21
CA ALA A 121 -2.84 -12.47 -16.42
C ALA A 121 -1.64 -11.51 -16.31
N GLY A 122 -1.11 -11.37 -15.09
CA GLY A 122 -0.02 -10.45 -14.76
C GLY A 122 -0.47 -9.03 -14.37
N SER A 123 -1.77 -8.72 -14.39
CA SER A 123 -2.26 -7.42 -13.91
C SER A 123 -2.00 -7.25 -12.42
N ILE A 124 -1.53 -6.07 -12.02
CA ILE A 124 -1.30 -5.70 -10.62
C ILE A 124 -2.41 -4.77 -10.16
N VAL A 125 -3.07 -5.11 -9.04
CA VAL A 125 -4.13 -4.29 -8.46
C VAL A 125 -3.80 -4.00 -7.00
N GLY A 126 -3.61 -2.72 -6.67
CA GLY A 126 -3.38 -2.23 -5.31
C GLY A 126 -4.67 -2.11 -4.50
N ALA A 127 -4.56 -2.24 -3.17
CA ALA A 127 -5.67 -2.00 -2.24
C ALA A 127 -5.88 -0.51 -1.91
N GLY A 128 -4.89 0.34 -2.19
CA GLY A 128 -4.75 1.65 -1.57
C GLY A 128 -4.10 1.57 -0.18
N PRO A 129 -3.73 2.72 0.41
CA PRO A 129 -2.99 2.77 1.68
C PRO A 129 -3.69 2.00 2.80
N VAL A 130 -2.93 1.26 3.60
CA VAL A 130 -3.47 0.62 4.81
C VAL A 130 -3.81 1.70 5.83
N SER A 131 -5.10 1.96 6.01
CA SER A 131 -5.63 2.87 7.02
C SER A 131 -6.17 2.12 8.23
N HIS A 132 -6.39 2.82 9.34
CA HIS A 132 -7.06 2.27 10.50
C HIS A 132 -7.83 3.36 11.25
N ALA A 133 -8.98 3.02 11.83
CA ALA A 133 -9.81 3.99 12.56
C ALA A 133 -9.11 4.51 13.84
N ASP A 134 -8.33 3.65 14.50
CA ASP A 134 -7.48 4.03 15.63
C ASP A 134 -6.10 4.48 15.16
N TRP A 135 -5.88 5.80 15.13
CA TRP A 135 -4.63 6.43 14.73
C TRP A 135 -3.45 6.14 15.67
N ARG A 136 -3.68 5.59 16.87
CA ARG A 136 -2.61 5.17 17.78
C ARG A 136 -1.79 4.00 17.22
N GLN A 137 -2.36 3.27 16.26
CA GLN A 137 -1.67 2.23 15.50
C GLN A 137 -0.74 2.82 14.42
N GLY A 138 -0.75 4.15 14.26
CA GLY A 138 0.09 4.89 13.34
C GLY A 138 -0.57 5.12 11.99
N TYR A 139 0.24 5.40 10.98
CA TYR A 139 -0.23 5.75 9.64
C TYR A 139 0.64 5.13 8.55
N SER A 140 0.01 4.83 7.42
CA SER A 140 0.66 4.37 6.19
C SER A 140 0.71 5.46 5.11
N CYS A 141 0.27 6.66 5.46
CA CYS A 141 0.12 7.83 4.60
C CYS A 141 0.26 9.12 5.42
N ILE A 142 1.15 10.04 5.02
CA ILE A 142 1.36 11.31 5.73
C ILE A 142 0.13 12.21 5.57
N ALA A 143 -0.50 12.23 4.39
CA ALA A 143 -1.71 13.04 4.18
C ALA A 143 -2.84 12.64 5.13
N GLU A 144 -3.01 11.34 5.43
CA GLU A 144 -3.97 10.86 6.42
C GLU A 144 -3.64 11.37 7.82
N LYS A 145 -2.36 11.26 8.24
CA LYS A 145 -1.90 11.80 9.53
C LYS A 145 -2.16 13.31 9.65
N ARG A 146 -1.86 14.06 8.59
CA ARG A 146 -2.08 15.51 8.52
C ARG A 146 -3.56 15.88 8.57
N ALA A 147 -4.43 15.07 7.96
CA ALA A 147 -5.88 15.26 8.04
C ALA A 147 -6.40 15.11 9.48
N VAL A 148 -5.92 14.09 10.21
CA VAL A 148 -6.22 13.91 11.64
C VAL A 148 -5.73 15.10 12.47
N GLU A 149 -4.48 15.54 12.29
CA GLU A 149 -3.95 16.71 13.00
C GLU A 149 -4.74 17.99 12.75
N THR A 150 -5.20 18.17 11.51
CA THR A 150 -6.04 19.33 11.14
C THR A 150 -7.40 19.25 11.82
N ALA A 151 -8.01 18.07 11.90
CA ALA A 151 -9.26 17.87 12.61
C ALA A 151 -9.12 18.13 14.12
N ASP A 152 -8.00 17.69 14.72
CA ASP A 152 -7.77 17.78 16.16
C ASP A 152 -7.29 19.18 16.61
N THR A 153 -6.42 19.81 15.82
CA THR A 153 -5.67 21.03 16.23
C THR A 153 -5.82 22.21 15.27
N GLY A 154 -6.60 22.06 14.20
CA GLY A 154 -6.87 23.10 13.20
C GLY A 154 -5.79 23.26 12.12
N GLN A 155 -4.61 22.65 12.30
CA GLN A 155 -3.53 22.69 11.31
C GLN A 155 -2.65 21.42 11.37
N PRO A 156 -2.08 20.99 10.24
CA PRO A 156 -1.15 19.87 10.24
C PRO A 156 0.24 20.29 10.74
N THR A 157 0.88 19.45 11.54
CA THR A 157 2.23 19.65 12.08
C THR A 157 3.26 18.68 11.49
N THR A 158 2.82 17.48 11.11
CA THR A 158 3.67 16.50 10.45
C THR A 158 4.03 16.97 9.04
N ARG A 159 5.33 17.15 8.75
CA ARG A 159 5.79 17.52 7.40
C ARG A 159 5.64 16.37 6.39
N PHE A 160 5.63 16.71 5.11
CA PHE A 160 5.86 15.72 4.05
C PHE A 160 7.34 15.30 4.01
N MET A 161 7.63 14.22 3.27
CA MET A 161 9.00 13.75 3.07
C MET A 161 9.86 14.79 2.35
N GLN A 162 11.16 14.73 2.63
CA GLN A 162 12.21 15.59 2.08
C GLN A 162 13.35 14.73 1.54
N PHE A 163 14.22 15.33 0.74
CA PHE A 163 15.46 14.69 0.31
C PHE A 163 16.29 14.26 1.53
N GLY A 164 16.87 13.07 1.45
CA GLY A 164 17.56 12.38 2.54
C GLY A 164 16.63 11.61 3.48
N ASP A 165 15.30 11.76 3.39
CA ASP A 165 14.40 10.92 4.18
C ASP A 165 14.43 9.47 3.69
N THR A 166 14.29 8.55 4.64
CA THR A 166 14.29 7.11 4.40
C THR A 166 12.98 6.48 4.82
N LEU A 167 12.49 5.56 4.01
CA LEU A 167 11.27 4.79 4.23
C LEU A 167 11.62 3.29 4.24
N ARG A 168 11.15 2.59 5.27
CA ARG A 168 11.16 1.12 5.32
C ARG A 168 9.75 0.59 5.56
N ILE A 169 9.27 -0.27 4.68
CA ILE A 169 7.97 -0.95 4.81
C ILE A 169 8.19 -2.46 4.80
N GLU A 170 7.56 -3.17 5.73
CA GLU A 170 7.69 -4.62 5.87
C GLU A 170 6.41 -5.24 6.44
N VAL A 171 6.09 -6.46 6.02
CA VAL A 171 5.09 -7.31 6.66
C VAL A 171 5.77 -8.57 7.15
N LYS A 172 5.59 -8.90 8.43
CA LYS A 172 6.13 -10.13 9.03
C LYS A 172 5.02 -11.15 9.26
N GLY A 173 5.32 -12.40 8.97
CA GLY A 173 4.44 -13.52 9.31
C GLY A 173 4.38 -13.75 10.81
N LYS A 174 3.47 -14.63 11.26
CA LYS A 174 3.32 -14.99 12.67
C LYS A 174 4.58 -15.62 13.29
N ASN A 175 5.46 -16.16 12.46
CA ASN A 175 6.77 -16.69 12.85
C ASN A 175 7.87 -15.61 12.99
N GLY A 176 7.53 -14.34 12.75
CA GLY A 176 8.46 -13.20 12.83
C GLY A 176 9.36 -13.01 11.59
N GLN A 177 9.25 -13.88 10.58
CA GLN A 177 10.00 -13.74 9.33
C GLN A 177 9.31 -12.78 8.38
N SER A 178 10.10 -12.11 7.53
CA SER A 178 9.60 -11.21 6.49
C SER A 178 8.83 -12.01 5.44
N LEU A 179 7.59 -11.62 5.14
CA LEU A 179 6.76 -12.34 4.16
C LEU A 179 7.11 -11.94 2.73
N PHE A 180 7.25 -10.63 2.47
CA PHE A 180 7.52 -10.09 1.12
C PHE A 180 8.96 -9.59 0.95
N GLY A 181 9.80 -9.71 1.99
CA GLY A 181 10.95 -8.81 2.17
C GLY A 181 10.51 -7.40 2.58
N ALA A 182 11.47 -6.47 2.61
CA ALA A 182 11.20 -5.07 2.94
C ALA A 182 11.44 -4.16 1.73
N ILE A 183 10.58 -3.16 1.59
CA ILE A 183 10.85 -2.01 0.72
C ILE A 183 11.71 -1.05 1.54
N GLU A 184 12.88 -0.67 1.03
CA GLU A 184 13.74 0.36 1.60
C GLU A 184 14.07 1.40 0.53
N GLN A 185 13.71 2.65 0.81
CA GLN A 185 13.85 3.75 -0.14
C GLN A 185 14.38 5.00 0.56
N GLU A 186 15.38 5.63 -0.05
CA GLU A 186 15.82 6.99 0.29
C GLU A 186 15.27 7.97 -0.75
N ILE A 187 14.82 9.14 -0.35
CA ILE A 187 14.38 10.20 -1.26
C ILE A 187 15.59 11.03 -1.68
N THR A 188 15.90 11.11 -2.96
CA THR A 188 17.10 11.80 -3.46
C THR A 188 16.78 12.79 -4.59
N PRO A 189 17.52 13.90 -4.72
CA PRO A 189 17.42 14.76 -5.88
C PRO A 189 17.99 14.08 -7.14
N PRO A 190 17.73 14.61 -8.35
CA PRO A 190 18.45 14.20 -9.55
C PRO A 190 19.95 14.51 -9.40
N ALA A 191 20.79 13.70 -10.05
CA ALA A 191 22.24 13.90 -10.08
C ALA A 191 22.63 15.18 -10.82
#